data_AF-A0A2J6GY01-F1
#
_entry.id   AF-A0A2J6GY01-F1
#
_cell.length_a   1.000
_cell.length_b   1.000
_cell.length_c   1.000
_cell.angle_alpha   90.00
_cell.angle_beta   90.00
_cell.angle_gamma   90.00
#
_symmetry.space_group_name_H-M   'P 1'
#
loop_
_entity.id
_entity.type
_entity.pdbx_description
1 polymer ?
#
loop_
_entity_poly.entity_id
_entity_poly.type
_entity_poly.pdbx_seq_one_letter_code
_entity_poly.pdbx_strand_id
1 'polypeptide(L)'
;MTAKSTVKKRSGVNNSKSHKAPKTKKIVSSKKATSTTKKKSSTTHHKQNNKPEKSLYQKFLKIEHDLPLGMRVMTVYLFILAFFYGLTGLYLKKAMVFGLFISGFPSFLVNAAIIGLIFYMIYGIAKKDIKHYYLINIFFGLVIFNTLLSIFSIRSLFVGAIRSYINFSFVLVLILNIITLLFLMSKKYYFLHPKPEYHVHATDKLFMISLVFIWLCLIIGTMFYANLFFRESYVQANQLIFELKDKGLIESSLYCQKSQNPDLCFYIAAQLNKEDPNSKTLCKGIRFPFYYFDCMKRVEAAQ
;
A
#
# COMPACT_ATOMS: atom_id res chain seq x y z
N MET A 1 -12.95 -17.23 71.81
CA MET A 1 -13.93 -16.78 72.82
C MET A 1 -14.73 -15.61 72.26
N THR A 2 -16.05 -15.81 72.15
CA THR A 2 -17.15 -14.80 72.20
C THR A 2 -16.95 -13.47 71.48
N ALA A 3 -17.54 -13.19 70.30
CA ALA A 3 -18.97 -13.04 69.99
C ALA A 3 -19.72 -11.97 70.80
N LYS A 4 -20.18 -10.91 70.10
CA LYS A 4 -21.48 -10.19 70.22
C LYS A 4 -21.46 -9.04 69.16
N SER A 5 -22.26 -9.01 68.08
CA SER A 5 -23.74 -9.00 67.98
C SER A 5 -24.30 -7.80 68.77
N THR A 6 -25.14 -6.88 68.28
CA THR A 6 -26.25 -6.91 67.30
C THR A 6 -26.80 -5.47 67.17
N VAL A 7 -27.11 -4.96 65.97
CA VAL A 7 -28.46 -4.70 65.39
C VAL A 7 -29.45 -3.84 66.21
N LYS A 8 -29.94 -2.72 65.61
CA LYS A 8 -31.38 -2.36 65.37
C LYS A 8 -31.46 -0.93 64.80
N LYS A 9 -32.02 -0.63 63.61
CA LYS A 9 -33.39 -0.76 63.03
C LYS A 9 -34.40 0.28 63.55
N ARG A 10 -34.85 1.18 62.65
CA ARG A 10 -36.17 1.86 62.53
C ARG A 10 -36.15 2.54 61.13
N SER A 11 -36.97 2.26 60.12
CA SER A 11 -38.44 2.13 59.94
C SER A 11 -39.25 3.35 60.36
N GLY A 12 -39.97 3.94 59.39
CA GLY A 12 -41.02 4.93 59.59
C GLY A 12 -41.05 5.98 58.45
N VAL A 13 -41.74 5.84 57.31
CA VAL A 13 -43.21 5.80 57.06
C VAL A 13 -43.80 7.18 56.70
N ASN A 14 -44.40 7.21 55.50
CA ASN A 14 -45.62 7.91 55.03
C ASN A 14 -45.64 9.32 54.39
N ASN A 15 -46.27 9.29 53.21
CA ASN A 15 -47.35 10.13 52.68
C ASN A 15 -47.08 11.58 52.26
N SER A 16 -47.33 11.85 50.98
CA SER A 16 -48.55 12.60 50.62
C SER A 16 -48.89 12.46 49.13
N LYS A 17 -50.14 12.10 48.87
CA LYS A 17 -50.83 12.14 47.57
C LYS A 17 -51.09 13.59 47.18
N SER A 18 -51.04 13.93 45.89
CA SER A 18 -52.01 14.88 45.35
C SER A 18 -52.29 14.65 43.87
N HIS A 19 -53.56 14.37 43.61
CA HIS A 19 -54.22 14.34 42.32
C HIS A 19 -54.25 15.73 41.67
N LYS A 20 -54.06 15.81 40.35
CA LYS A 20 -55.07 16.40 39.45
C LYS A 20 -54.79 16.08 37.97
N ALA A 21 -55.91 15.90 37.29
CA ALA A 21 -56.16 15.25 36.01
C ALA A 21 -55.88 16.15 34.76
N PRO A 22 -56.08 15.64 33.52
CA PRO A 22 -55.49 16.12 32.27
C PRO A 22 -56.38 17.12 31.51
N LYS A 23 -55.85 17.78 30.48
CA LYS A 23 -56.67 18.48 29.47
C LYS A 23 -56.26 18.11 28.04
N THR A 24 -57.22 17.46 27.38
CA THR A 24 -57.25 17.10 25.96
C THR A 24 -58.10 18.10 25.17
N LYS A 25 -57.69 18.33 23.92
CA LYS A 25 -58.45 18.76 22.72
C LYS A 25 -58.93 20.22 22.59
N LYS A 26 -58.55 20.83 21.46
CA LYS A 26 -59.47 21.63 20.63
C LYS A 26 -59.22 21.34 19.14
N ILE A 27 -60.16 20.61 18.54
CA ILE A 27 -60.41 20.49 17.11
C ILE A 27 -61.57 21.44 16.81
N VAL A 28 -61.46 22.27 15.76
CA VAL A 28 -62.61 22.98 15.16
C VAL A 28 -62.50 22.88 13.64
N SER A 29 -63.60 22.48 13.01
CA SER A 29 -63.75 22.25 11.57
C SER A 29 -64.63 23.30 10.88
N SER A 30 -64.41 23.44 9.56
CA SER A 30 -65.41 23.59 8.48
C SER A 30 -66.11 24.94 8.19
N LYS A 31 -65.90 25.45 6.95
CA LYS A 31 -66.91 25.68 5.86
C LYS A 31 -66.23 26.33 4.62
N LYS A 32 -66.25 25.68 3.42
CA LYS A 32 -67.07 25.94 2.19
C LYS A 32 -66.83 27.31 1.51
N ALA A 33 -66.74 27.51 0.18
CA ALA A 33 -67.04 26.73 -1.02
C ALA A 33 -66.43 27.36 -2.31
N THR A 34 -66.18 26.50 -3.31
CA THR A 34 -66.24 26.61 -4.79
C THR A 34 -66.29 27.96 -5.53
N SER A 35 -65.41 28.15 -6.55
CA SER A 35 -65.85 28.46 -7.92
C SER A 35 -64.76 28.18 -8.98
N THR A 36 -65.20 27.62 -10.10
CA THR A 36 -64.46 27.25 -11.31
C THR A 36 -64.55 28.37 -12.34
N THR A 37 -63.46 28.78 -12.99
CA THR A 37 -63.54 29.32 -14.37
C THR A 37 -62.21 29.30 -15.15
N LYS A 38 -62.23 28.52 -16.24
CA LYS A 38 -61.64 28.70 -17.58
C LYS A 38 -60.19 29.20 -17.77
N LYS A 39 -59.38 28.29 -18.32
CA LYS A 39 -58.55 28.38 -19.55
C LYS A 39 -58.00 29.79 -19.91
N LYS A 40 -56.68 29.92 -19.82
CA LYS A 40 -55.88 30.50 -20.92
C LYS A 40 -54.61 29.67 -21.14
N SER A 41 -54.54 29.12 -22.35
CA SER A 41 -53.33 28.63 -23.00
C SER A 41 -52.30 29.75 -23.06
N SER A 42 -51.13 29.52 -22.49
CA SER A 42 -49.89 30.18 -22.88
C SER A 42 -48.86 29.08 -23.12
N THR A 43 -48.79 28.71 -24.39
CA THR A 43 -47.57 28.36 -25.12
C THR A 43 -46.26 28.58 -24.36
N THR A 44 -45.55 27.45 -24.19
CA THR A 44 -44.14 27.30 -24.51
C THR A 44 -43.16 28.35 -23.97
N HIS A 45 -42.57 28.04 -22.82
CA HIS A 45 -41.10 28.02 -22.73
C HIS A 45 -40.70 26.84 -21.85
N HIS A 46 -40.49 25.68 -22.47
CA HIS A 46 -39.55 24.71 -21.93
C HIS A 46 -38.20 25.41 -21.87
N LYS A 47 -37.90 26.02 -20.72
CA LYS A 47 -36.54 26.40 -20.37
C LYS A 47 -35.79 25.08 -20.25
N GLN A 48 -35.23 24.61 -21.37
CA GLN A 48 -34.15 23.65 -21.37
C GLN A 48 -33.06 24.29 -20.52
N ASN A 49 -33.05 23.96 -19.22
CA ASN A 49 -31.89 24.10 -18.39
C ASN A 49 -30.86 23.14 -18.99
N ASN A 50 -30.15 23.60 -20.01
CA ASN A 50 -28.85 23.11 -20.37
C ASN A 50 -27.96 23.35 -19.15
N LYS A 51 -28.05 22.43 -18.17
CA LYS A 51 -27.03 22.30 -17.14
C LYS A 51 -25.73 22.14 -17.94
N PRO A 52 -24.74 23.03 -17.76
CA PRO A 52 -23.48 22.89 -18.47
C PRO A 52 -22.99 21.48 -18.22
N GLU A 53 -22.68 20.79 -19.32
CA GLU A 53 -22.15 19.44 -19.30
C GLU A 53 -20.91 19.48 -18.41
N LYS A 54 -21.08 19.09 -17.14
CA LYS A 54 -20.00 19.17 -16.17
C LYS A 54 -18.89 18.28 -16.71
N SER A 55 -17.76 18.89 -17.03
CA SER A 55 -16.57 18.18 -17.49
C SER A 55 -16.29 17.01 -16.55
N LEU A 56 -15.79 15.90 -17.10
CA LEU A 56 -15.44 14.73 -16.29
C LEU A 56 -14.62 15.13 -15.05
N TYR A 57 -13.74 16.10 -15.20
CA TYR A 57 -12.95 16.70 -14.13
C TYR A 57 -13.80 17.28 -12.98
N GLN A 58 -14.86 18.04 -13.27
CA GLN A 58 -15.78 18.54 -12.23
C GLN A 58 -16.60 17.43 -11.56
N LYS A 59 -16.90 16.33 -12.26
CA LYS A 59 -17.54 15.16 -11.66
C LYS A 59 -16.59 14.42 -10.71
N PHE A 60 -15.33 14.25 -11.08
CA PHE A 60 -14.30 13.66 -10.23
C PHE A 60 -14.02 14.48 -8.97
N LEU A 61 -13.84 15.81 -9.10
CA LEU A 61 -13.60 16.71 -7.96
C LEU A 61 -14.75 16.71 -6.95
N LYS A 62 -16.00 16.59 -7.41
CA LYS A 62 -17.16 16.57 -6.51
C LYS A 62 -17.27 15.25 -5.76
N ILE A 63 -16.95 14.12 -6.41
CA ILE A 63 -16.89 12.81 -5.76
C ILE A 63 -15.81 12.81 -4.66
N GLU A 64 -14.66 13.41 -4.93
CA GLU A 64 -13.55 13.48 -3.98
C GLU A 64 -13.90 14.29 -2.72
N HIS A 65 -14.64 15.40 -2.85
CA HIS A 65 -15.07 16.19 -1.68
C HIS A 65 -16.11 15.49 -0.78
N ASP A 66 -16.84 14.50 -1.30
CA ASP A 66 -17.85 13.73 -0.54
C ASP A 66 -17.26 12.49 0.16
N LEU A 67 -15.95 12.21 0.00
CA LEU A 67 -15.27 11.11 0.68
C LEU A 67 -14.73 11.53 2.05
N PRO A 68 -14.82 10.67 3.10
CA PRO A 68 -14.15 10.92 4.36
C PRO A 68 -12.62 10.90 4.16
N LEU A 69 -11.91 11.68 4.97
CA LEU A 69 -10.48 11.91 4.83
C LEU A 69 -9.67 10.60 4.74
N GLY A 70 -9.94 9.63 5.61
CA GLY A 70 -9.22 8.35 5.60
C GLY A 70 -9.43 7.56 4.30
N MET A 71 -10.62 7.62 3.68
CA MET A 71 -10.88 6.94 2.40
C MET A 71 -10.23 7.65 1.22
N ARG A 72 -10.05 8.98 1.28
CA ARG A 72 -9.25 9.71 0.27
C ARG A 72 -7.79 9.29 0.34
N VAL A 73 -7.22 9.26 1.54
CA VAL A 73 -5.85 8.80 1.75
C VAL A 73 -5.67 7.35 1.31
N MET A 74 -6.63 6.48 1.62
CA MET A 74 -6.64 5.10 1.13
C MET A 74 -6.65 5.03 -0.40
N THR A 75 -7.43 5.88 -1.06
CA THR A 75 -7.49 5.95 -2.52
C THR A 75 -6.13 6.38 -3.11
N VAL A 76 -5.50 7.41 -2.54
CA VAL A 76 -4.15 7.85 -2.93
C VAL A 76 -3.13 6.73 -2.72
N TYR A 77 -3.20 6.03 -1.59
CA TYR A 77 -2.34 4.88 -1.31
C TYR A 77 -2.50 3.76 -2.35
N LEU A 78 -3.73 3.44 -2.77
CA LEU A 78 -3.99 2.47 -3.84
C LEU A 78 -3.43 2.93 -5.19
N PHE A 79 -3.53 4.21 -5.53
CA PHE A 79 -2.88 4.75 -6.73
C PHE A 79 -1.35 4.60 -6.68
N ILE A 80 -0.74 4.89 -5.53
CA ILE A 80 0.71 4.70 -5.32
C ILE A 80 1.09 3.23 -5.49
N LEU A 81 0.31 2.29 -4.94
CA LEU A 81 0.52 0.85 -5.15
C LEU A 81 0.43 0.48 -6.63
N ALA A 82 -0.61 0.94 -7.33
CA ALA A 82 -0.77 0.68 -8.77
C ALA A 82 0.43 1.22 -9.58
N PHE A 83 0.95 2.39 -9.22
CA PHE A 83 2.15 2.96 -9.83
C PHE A 83 3.37 2.05 -9.63
N PHE A 84 3.61 1.56 -8.41
CA PHE A 84 4.72 0.64 -8.14
C PHE A 84 4.58 -0.70 -8.87
N TYR A 85 3.38 -1.29 -8.92
CA TYR A 85 3.12 -2.49 -9.72
C TYR A 85 3.29 -2.25 -11.22
N GLY A 86 2.96 -1.06 -11.70
CA GLY A 86 3.24 -0.63 -13.07
C GLY A 86 4.73 -0.56 -13.35
N LEU A 87 5.49 0.04 -12.43
CA LEU A 87 6.93 0.16 -12.53
C LEU A 87 7.62 -1.22 -12.58
N THR A 88 7.26 -2.13 -11.66
CA THR A 88 7.83 -3.48 -11.60
C THR A 88 7.40 -4.34 -12.78
N GLY A 89 6.15 -4.21 -13.25
CA GLY A 89 5.64 -4.95 -14.40
C GLY A 89 6.23 -4.51 -15.74
N LEU A 90 6.34 -3.19 -15.97
CA LEU A 90 6.80 -2.64 -17.24
C LEU A 90 8.33 -2.64 -17.35
N TYR A 91 9.02 -2.12 -16.34
CA TYR A 91 10.47 -1.95 -16.40
C TYR A 91 11.23 -3.19 -15.95
N LEU A 92 10.82 -3.79 -14.83
CA LEU A 92 11.56 -4.92 -14.25
C LEU A 92 11.11 -6.28 -14.79
N LYS A 93 9.90 -6.38 -15.36
CA LYS A 93 9.27 -7.65 -15.80
C LYS A 93 9.44 -8.75 -14.76
N LYS A 94 9.12 -8.39 -13.51
CA LYS A 94 9.26 -9.23 -12.33
C LYS A 94 7.99 -9.11 -11.49
N ALA A 95 7.54 -10.24 -10.96
CA ALA A 95 6.41 -10.32 -10.05
C ALA A 95 6.72 -11.34 -8.96
N MET A 96 6.16 -11.11 -7.78
CA MET A 96 6.25 -12.04 -6.66
C MET A 96 4.85 -12.46 -6.24
N VAL A 97 4.58 -13.76 -6.37
CA VAL A 97 3.27 -14.35 -6.09
C VAL A 97 3.45 -15.58 -5.19
N PHE A 98 2.91 -15.50 -3.99
CA PHE A 98 3.01 -16.49 -2.92
C PHE A 98 4.44 -17.02 -2.70
N GLY A 99 5.41 -16.11 -2.69
CA GLY A 99 6.83 -16.44 -2.52
C GLY A 99 7.54 -17.01 -3.75
N LEU A 100 6.83 -17.22 -4.86
CA LEU A 100 7.44 -17.56 -6.15
C LEU A 100 7.85 -16.29 -6.89
N PHE A 101 9.10 -16.26 -7.34
CA PHE A 101 9.65 -15.19 -8.16
C PHE A 101 9.41 -15.52 -9.64
N ILE A 102 8.57 -14.74 -10.31
CA ILE A 102 8.19 -14.93 -11.71
C ILE A 102 8.81 -13.81 -12.53
N SER A 103 9.43 -14.15 -13.65
CA SER A 103 10.04 -13.19 -14.58
C SER A 103 9.45 -13.30 -15.99
N GLY A 104 9.66 -12.25 -16.80
CA GLY A 104 9.27 -12.25 -18.21
C GLY A 104 7.78 -11.99 -18.43
N PHE A 105 7.22 -12.51 -19.53
CA PHE A 105 5.83 -12.22 -19.93
C PHE A 105 4.77 -12.62 -18.90
N PRO A 106 4.85 -13.78 -18.22
CA PRO A 106 3.87 -14.13 -17.18
C PRO A 106 3.82 -13.11 -16.03
N SER A 107 4.97 -12.54 -15.65
CA SER A 107 5.03 -11.52 -14.60
C SER A 107 4.33 -10.21 -15.00
N PHE A 108 4.40 -9.85 -16.29
CA PHE A 108 3.71 -8.67 -16.81
C PHE A 108 2.19 -8.85 -16.72
N LEU A 109 1.67 -10.02 -17.11
CA LEU A 109 0.24 -10.33 -17.01
C LEU A 109 -0.26 -10.28 -15.55
N VAL A 110 0.52 -10.84 -14.61
CA VAL A 110 0.20 -10.78 -13.18
C VAL A 110 0.14 -9.34 -12.69
N ASN A 111 1.15 -8.52 -12.97
CA ASN A 111 1.17 -7.12 -12.55
C ASN A 111 0.00 -6.34 -13.19
N ALA A 112 -0.29 -6.55 -14.47
CA ALA A 112 -1.43 -5.92 -15.16
C ALA A 112 -2.77 -6.30 -14.52
N ALA A 113 -2.96 -7.58 -14.17
CA ALA A 113 -4.16 -8.05 -13.47
C ALA A 113 -4.31 -7.41 -12.09
N ILE A 114 -3.21 -7.31 -11.32
CA ILE A 114 -3.21 -6.64 -10.01
C ILE A 114 -3.56 -5.16 -10.16
N ILE A 115 -2.98 -4.46 -11.13
CA ILE A 115 -3.30 -3.04 -11.40
C ILE A 115 -4.79 -2.88 -11.75
N GLY A 116 -5.32 -3.73 -12.63
CA GLY A 116 -6.75 -3.73 -12.97
C GLY A 116 -7.64 -3.95 -11.74
N LEU A 117 -7.26 -4.89 -10.87
CA LEU A 117 -7.94 -5.13 -9.60
C LEU A 117 -7.87 -3.91 -8.67
N ILE A 118 -6.73 -3.22 -8.60
CA ILE A 118 -6.57 -1.99 -7.81
C ILE A 118 -7.49 -0.87 -8.32
N PHE A 119 -7.55 -0.65 -9.64
CA PHE A 119 -8.48 0.33 -10.21
C PHE A 119 -9.95 -0.03 -9.95
N TYR A 120 -10.29 -1.31 -10.02
CA TYR A 120 -11.63 -1.78 -9.67
C TYR A 120 -11.96 -1.55 -8.19
N MET A 121 -11.01 -1.73 -7.28
CA MET A 121 -11.16 -1.39 -5.86
C MET A 121 -11.35 0.12 -5.64
N ILE A 122 -10.56 0.97 -6.31
CA ILE A 122 -10.71 2.43 -6.24
C ILE A 122 -12.11 2.86 -6.71
N TYR A 123 -12.57 2.30 -7.83
CA TYR A 123 -13.93 2.51 -8.31
C TYR A 123 -14.98 2.10 -7.28
N GLY A 124 -14.78 0.95 -6.63
CA GLY A 124 -15.63 0.46 -5.54
C GLY A 124 -15.72 1.38 -4.33
N ILE A 125 -14.59 1.98 -3.93
CA ILE A 125 -14.53 2.99 -2.87
C ILE A 125 -15.37 4.21 -3.26
N ALA A 126 -15.20 4.70 -4.49
CA ALA A 126 -15.97 5.86 -4.98
C ALA A 126 -17.48 5.57 -5.05
N LYS A 127 -17.88 4.35 -5.41
CA LYS A 127 -19.28 3.92 -5.45
C LYS A 127 -19.88 3.54 -4.09
N LYS A 128 -19.06 3.38 -3.04
CA LYS A 128 -19.49 2.98 -1.69
C LYS A 128 -20.26 1.65 -1.66
N ASP A 129 -19.91 0.70 -2.52
CA ASP A 129 -20.60 -0.60 -2.62
C ASP A 129 -19.95 -1.64 -1.69
N ILE A 130 -20.78 -2.29 -0.84
CA ILE A 130 -20.36 -3.31 0.11
C ILE A 130 -19.67 -4.52 -0.55
N LYS A 131 -19.99 -4.85 -1.80
CA LYS A 131 -19.27 -5.94 -2.51
C LYS A 131 -17.79 -5.64 -2.64
N HIS A 132 -17.45 -4.37 -2.91
CA HIS A 132 -16.07 -3.94 -3.05
C HIS A 132 -15.37 -3.87 -1.70
N TYR A 133 -16.08 -3.57 -0.60
CA TYR A 133 -15.52 -3.69 0.74
C TYR A 133 -14.95 -5.10 0.99
N TYR A 134 -15.73 -6.16 0.70
CA TYR A 134 -15.24 -7.53 0.89
C TYR A 134 -14.06 -7.85 -0.01
N LEU A 135 -14.11 -7.42 -1.28
CA LEU A 135 -13.01 -7.61 -2.22
C LEU A 135 -11.71 -6.96 -1.73
N ILE A 136 -11.78 -5.71 -1.23
CA ILE A 136 -10.61 -4.98 -0.72
C ILE A 136 -10.04 -5.71 0.52
N ASN A 137 -10.89 -6.14 1.45
CA ASN A 137 -10.43 -6.88 2.63
C ASN A 137 -9.76 -8.20 2.23
N ILE A 138 -10.33 -8.95 1.29
CA ILE A 138 -9.73 -10.19 0.77
C ILE A 138 -8.39 -9.89 0.10
N PHE A 139 -8.31 -8.84 -0.73
CA PHE A 139 -7.07 -8.44 -1.39
C PHE A 139 -5.96 -8.14 -0.38
N PHE A 140 -6.21 -7.31 0.63
CA PHE A 140 -5.20 -7.02 1.66
C PHE A 140 -4.86 -8.25 2.51
N GLY A 141 -5.83 -9.13 2.78
CA GLY A 141 -5.58 -10.42 3.42
C GLY A 141 -4.63 -11.30 2.60
N LEU A 142 -4.85 -11.40 1.28
CA LEU A 142 -3.98 -12.12 0.36
C LEU A 142 -2.60 -11.48 0.23
N VAL A 143 -2.50 -10.14 0.27
CA VAL A 143 -1.22 -9.43 0.26
C VAL A 143 -0.43 -9.73 1.54
N ILE A 144 -1.07 -9.74 2.71
CA ILE A 144 -0.43 -10.15 3.97
C ILE A 144 0.07 -11.58 3.88
N PHE A 145 -0.78 -12.50 3.43
CA PHE A 145 -0.41 -13.92 3.28
C PHE A 145 0.75 -14.10 2.28
N ASN A 146 0.70 -13.43 1.13
CA ASN A 146 1.78 -13.40 0.15
C ASN A 146 3.08 -12.88 0.75
N THR A 147 3.02 -11.79 1.50
CA THR A 147 4.18 -11.18 2.16
C THR A 147 4.82 -12.21 3.11
N LEU A 148 4.02 -12.85 3.98
CA LEU A 148 4.47 -13.88 4.92
C LEU A 148 5.14 -15.09 4.25
N LEU A 149 4.61 -15.55 3.11
CA LEU A 149 5.26 -16.63 2.36
C LEU A 149 6.55 -16.18 1.67
N SER A 150 6.57 -14.94 1.20
CA SER A 150 7.66 -14.39 0.40
C SER A 150 8.97 -14.20 1.18
N ILE A 151 8.90 -13.90 2.48
CA ILE A 151 10.12 -13.78 3.29
C ILE A 151 10.91 -15.08 3.35
N PHE A 152 10.23 -16.23 3.43
CA PHE A 152 10.93 -17.52 3.50
C PHE A 152 11.69 -17.82 2.21
N SER A 153 11.10 -17.50 1.05
CA SER A 153 11.71 -17.77 -0.26
C SER A 153 12.79 -16.76 -0.64
N ILE A 154 12.61 -15.46 -0.36
CA ILE A 154 13.59 -14.43 -0.77
C ILE A 154 14.80 -14.40 0.16
N ARG A 155 14.60 -14.61 1.48
CA ARG A 155 15.65 -14.38 2.47
C ARG A 155 16.88 -15.27 2.27
N SER A 156 16.73 -16.42 1.61
CA SER A 156 17.84 -17.34 1.27
C SER A 156 18.64 -16.89 0.04
N LEU A 157 18.07 -16.07 -0.83
CA LEU A 157 18.69 -15.65 -2.09
C LEU A 157 19.66 -14.48 -1.95
N PHE A 158 19.62 -13.75 -0.83
CA PHE A 158 20.41 -12.53 -0.62
C PHE A 158 21.23 -12.61 0.68
N VAL A 159 22.39 -11.96 0.68
CA VAL A 159 23.35 -11.93 1.80
C VAL A 159 23.71 -10.47 2.15
N GLY A 160 24.27 -10.24 3.35
CA GLY A 160 24.80 -8.93 3.78
C GLY A 160 23.73 -7.85 3.96
N ALA A 161 24.10 -6.60 3.68
CA ALA A 161 23.21 -5.44 3.79
C ALA A 161 21.88 -5.59 3.01
N ILE A 162 21.90 -6.24 1.84
CA ILE A 162 20.69 -6.46 1.03
C ILE A 162 19.70 -7.36 1.77
N ARG A 163 20.17 -8.44 2.40
CA ARG A 163 19.32 -9.34 3.18
C ARG A 163 18.67 -8.60 4.36
N SER A 164 19.45 -7.78 5.06
CA SER A 164 18.96 -6.97 6.18
C SER A 164 17.93 -5.94 5.73
N TYR A 165 18.16 -5.29 4.59
CA TYR A 165 17.21 -4.36 3.98
C TYR A 165 15.90 -5.04 3.60
N ILE A 166 15.97 -6.23 2.98
CA ILE A 166 14.78 -7.01 2.61
C ILE A 166 13.97 -7.37 3.87
N ASN A 167 14.63 -7.85 4.93
CA ASN A 167 13.94 -8.18 6.18
C ASN A 167 13.28 -6.96 6.82
N PHE A 168 14.00 -5.83 6.87
CA PHE A 168 13.45 -4.57 7.38
C PHE A 168 12.24 -4.10 6.58
N SER A 169 12.35 -4.09 5.25
CA SER A 169 11.28 -3.70 4.34
C SER A 169 10.07 -4.63 4.46
N PHE A 170 10.31 -5.94 4.60
CA PHE A 170 9.26 -6.93 4.84
C PHE A 170 8.44 -6.61 6.10
N VAL A 171 9.11 -6.32 7.22
CA VAL A 171 8.42 -6.01 8.49
C VAL A 171 7.55 -4.76 8.33
N LEU A 172 8.08 -3.72 7.68
CA LEU A 172 7.33 -2.48 7.46
C LEU A 172 6.15 -2.67 6.50
N VAL A 173 6.33 -3.41 5.41
CA VAL A 173 5.24 -3.73 4.46
C VAL A 173 4.17 -4.58 5.14
N LEU A 174 4.55 -5.53 5.99
CA LEU A 174 3.59 -6.34 6.75
C LEU A 174 2.76 -5.47 7.70
N ILE A 175 3.41 -4.62 8.50
CA ILE A 175 2.75 -3.68 9.42
C ILE A 175 1.81 -2.74 8.64
N LEU A 176 2.28 -2.20 7.51
CA LEU A 176 1.50 -1.32 6.64
C LEU A 176 0.20 -1.97 6.16
N ASN A 177 0.29 -3.21 5.68
CA ASN A 177 -0.88 -3.94 5.21
C ASN A 177 -1.84 -4.31 6.35
N ILE A 178 -1.33 -4.69 7.53
CA ILE A 178 -2.16 -4.96 8.72
C ILE A 178 -2.92 -3.69 9.15
N ILE A 179 -2.23 -2.56 9.28
CA ILE A 179 -2.84 -1.27 9.66
C ILE A 179 -3.90 -0.86 8.63
N THR A 180 -3.62 -1.06 7.34
CA THR A 180 -4.57 -0.78 6.26
C THR A 180 -5.81 -1.66 6.36
N LEU A 181 -5.64 -2.96 6.61
CA LEU A 181 -6.76 -3.89 6.79
C LEU A 181 -7.60 -3.52 8.02
N LEU A 182 -6.97 -3.23 9.16
CA LEU A 182 -7.65 -2.80 10.38
C LEU A 182 -8.43 -1.49 10.16
N PHE A 183 -7.82 -0.53 9.46
CA PHE A 183 -8.49 0.71 9.08
C PHE A 183 -9.74 0.42 8.24
N LEU A 184 -9.63 -0.40 7.19
CA LEU A 184 -10.75 -0.76 6.33
C LEU A 184 -11.87 -1.45 7.12
N MET A 185 -11.53 -2.41 7.98
CA MET A 185 -12.50 -3.09 8.85
C MET A 185 -13.24 -2.11 9.75
N SER A 186 -12.55 -1.11 10.31
CA SER A 186 -13.17 -0.05 11.12
C SER A 186 -14.13 0.84 10.32
N LYS A 187 -14.02 0.86 8.98
CA LYS A 187 -14.82 1.68 8.07
C LYS A 187 -15.90 0.90 7.35
N LYS A 188 -16.26 -0.31 7.78
CA LYS A 188 -17.38 -1.08 7.18
C LYS A 188 -18.66 -0.25 7.00
N TYR A 189 -19.00 0.58 7.99
CA TYR A 189 -20.18 1.45 7.96
C TYR A 189 -20.24 2.37 6.73
N TYR A 190 -19.08 2.81 6.22
CA TYR A 190 -18.98 3.65 5.03
C TYR A 190 -19.58 3.01 3.78
N PHE A 191 -19.47 1.69 3.65
CA PHE A 191 -19.96 0.93 2.50
C PHE A 191 -21.38 0.42 2.68
N LEU A 192 -21.95 0.53 3.88
CA LEU A 192 -23.33 0.15 4.17
C LEU A 192 -24.30 1.32 3.98
N HIS A 193 -23.84 2.56 4.21
CA HIS A 193 -24.69 3.74 4.15
C HIS A 193 -24.24 4.69 3.01
N PRO A 194 -25.08 4.95 2.00
CA PRO A 194 -24.72 5.79 0.85
C PRO A 194 -24.40 7.24 1.20
N LYS A 195 -24.98 7.75 2.30
CA LYS A 195 -24.82 9.12 2.82
C LYS A 195 -24.61 9.09 4.35
N PRO A 196 -23.47 8.59 4.83
CA PRO A 196 -23.14 8.70 6.25
C PRO A 196 -22.91 10.17 6.62
N GLU A 197 -23.35 10.60 7.80
CA GLU A 197 -22.88 11.86 8.36
C GLU A 197 -21.40 11.70 8.73
N TYR A 198 -20.56 12.60 8.21
CA TYR A 198 -19.12 12.47 8.30
C TYR A 198 -18.56 13.32 9.43
N HIS A 199 -18.06 12.65 10.46
CA HIS A 199 -17.13 13.24 11.41
C HIS A 199 -15.75 12.58 11.24
N VAL A 200 -14.69 13.38 11.25
CA VAL A 200 -13.32 12.85 11.23
C VAL A 200 -13.10 12.10 12.53
N HIS A 201 -13.03 10.78 12.47
CA HIS A 201 -12.82 9.96 13.65
C HIS A 201 -11.33 9.89 14.01
N ALA A 202 -11.03 9.60 15.27
CA ALA A 202 -9.66 9.38 15.73
C ALA A 202 -8.93 8.29 14.92
N THR A 203 -9.67 7.29 14.43
CA THR A 203 -9.15 6.22 13.58
C THR A 203 -8.63 6.70 12.23
N ASP A 204 -9.23 7.74 11.64
CA ASP A 204 -8.73 8.35 10.39
C ASP A 204 -7.39 9.05 10.62
N LYS A 205 -7.26 9.79 11.74
CA LYS A 205 -6.03 10.48 12.11
C LYS A 205 -4.91 9.48 12.41
N LEU A 206 -5.21 8.44 13.19
CA LEU A 206 -4.27 7.38 13.51
C LEU A 206 -3.75 6.71 12.24
N PHE A 207 -4.65 6.34 11.31
CA PHE A 207 -4.26 5.73 10.04
C PHE A 207 -3.32 6.63 9.23
N MET A 208 -3.64 7.91 9.09
CA MET A 208 -2.76 8.84 8.38
C MET A 208 -1.39 8.98 9.04
N ILE A 209 -1.34 9.16 10.37
CA ILE A 209 -0.09 9.28 11.11
C ILE A 209 0.75 8.01 10.95
N SER A 210 0.13 6.84 11.07
CA SER A 210 0.81 5.55 10.87
C SER A 210 1.36 5.40 9.45
N LEU A 211 0.61 5.81 8.43
CA LEU A 211 1.10 5.80 7.04
C LEU A 211 2.33 6.69 6.89
N VAL A 212 2.26 7.95 7.34
CA VAL A 212 3.37 8.90 7.24
C VAL A 212 4.59 8.37 7.98
N PHE A 213 4.41 7.84 9.19
CA PHE A 213 5.48 7.27 9.99
C PHE A 213 6.16 6.08 9.28
N ILE A 214 5.39 5.15 8.73
CA ILE A 214 5.94 3.99 8.01
C ILE A 214 6.73 4.43 6.77
N TRP A 215 6.21 5.39 6.01
CA TRP A 215 6.92 5.94 4.85
C TRP A 215 8.23 6.61 5.24
N LEU A 216 8.27 7.38 6.33
CA LEU A 216 9.50 7.96 6.87
C LEU A 216 10.50 6.86 7.27
N CYS A 217 10.05 5.82 7.97
CA CYS A 217 10.89 4.67 8.32
C CYS A 217 11.45 3.96 7.07
N LEU A 218 10.64 3.80 6.01
CA LEU A 218 11.09 3.21 4.75
C LEU A 218 12.17 4.06 4.08
N ILE A 219 12.00 5.39 4.04
CA ILE A 219 12.98 6.31 3.43
C ILE A 219 14.30 6.27 4.21
N ILE A 220 14.24 6.47 5.53
CA ILE A 220 15.41 6.47 6.41
C ILE A 220 16.13 5.12 6.35
N GLY A 221 15.37 4.02 6.44
CA GLY A 221 15.93 2.67 6.35
C GLY A 221 16.59 2.41 5.00
N THR A 222 15.97 2.84 3.90
CA THR A 222 16.57 2.70 2.55
C THR A 222 17.89 3.46 2.46
N MET A 223 17.97 4.68 2.95
CA MET A 223 19.23 5.44 2.98
C MET A 223 20.29 4.76 3.85
N PHE A 224 19.91 4.29 5.04
CA PHE A 224 20.82 3.60 5.97
C PHE A 224 21.39 2.32 5.35
N TYR A 225 20.54 1.44 4.82
CA TYR A 225 20.98 0.18 4.23
C TYR A 225 21.69 0.37 2.89
N ALA A 226 21.35 1.40 2.11
CA ALA A 226 22.12 1.76 0.91
C ALA A 226 23.55 2.16 1.28
N ASN A 227 23.73 3.01 2.30
CA ASN A 227 25.06 3.39 2.78
C ASN A 227 25.84 2.17 3.30
N LEU A 228 25.17 1.29 4.07
CA LEU A 228 25.78 0.05 4.54
C LEU A 228 26.23 -0.84 3.36
N PHE A 229 25.39 -0.98 2.34
CA PHE A 229 25.71 -1.74 1.13
C PHE A 229 26.90 -1.15 0.39
N PHE A 230 26.98 0.18 0.23
CA PHE A 230 28.14 0.83 -0.39
C PHE A 230 29.42 0.58 0.40
N ARG A 231 29.37 0.69 1.73
CA ARG A 231 30.53 0.45 2.60
C ARG A 231 31.00 -1.01 2.53
N GLU A 232 30.07 -1.96 2.65
CA GLU A 232 30.39 -3.39 2.55
C GLU A 232 30.97 -3.74 1.17
N SER A 233 30.36 -3.23 0.10
CA SER A 233 30.82 -3.46 -1.27
C SER A 233 32.21 -2.85 -1.50
N TYR A 234 32.50 -1.67 -0.95
CA TYR A 234 33.81 -1.03 -1.05
C TYR A 234 34.90 -1.84 -0.34
N VAL A 235 34.64 -2.33 0.87
CA VAL A 235 35.57 -3.17 1.62
C VAL A 235 35.84 -4.48 0.88
N GLN A 236 34.78 -5.16 0.41
CA GLN A 236 34.91 -6.38 -0.38
C GLN A 236 35.68 -6.15 -1.69
N ALA A 237 35.41 -5.04 -2.38
CA ALA A 237 36.11 -4.71 -3.60
C ALA A 237 37.62 -4.50 -3.37
N ASN A 238 38.01 -3.78 -2.31
CA ASN A 238 39.42 -3.57 -1.99
C ASN A 238 40.14 -4.87 -1.61
N GLN A 239 39.47 -5.76 -0.86
CA GLN A 239 40.01 -7.08 -0.54
C GLN A 239 40.23 -7.91 -1.81
N LEU A 240 39.22 -7.96 -2.70
CA LEU A 240 39.32 -8.66 -3.97
C LEU A 240 40.40 -8.08 -4.88
N ILE A 241 40.55 -6.75 -4.95
CA ILE A 241 41.63 -6.11 -5.71
C ILE A 241 42.99 -6.56 -5.19
N PHE A 242 43.19 -6.57 -3.87
CA PHE A 242 44.45 -7.00 -3.26
C PHE A 242 44.76 -8.47 -3.56
N GLU A 243 43.76 -9.35 -3.47
CA GLU A 243 43.93 -10.79 -3.72
C GLU A 243 44.13 -11.15 -5.21
N LEU A 244 43.60 -10.33 -6.12
CA LEU A 244 43.63 -10.58 -7.57
C LEU A 244 44.77 -9.86 -8.30
N LYS A 245 45.43 -8.87 -7.68
CA LYS A 245 46.38 -7.96 -8.34
C LYS A 245 47.51 -8.69 -9.09
N ASP A 246 47.95 -9.83 -8.58
CA ASP A 246 49.07 -10.59 -9.14
C ASP A 246 48.62 -11.93 -9.76
N LYS A 247 47.31 -12.17 -9.90
CA LYS A 247 46.75 -13.40 -10.44
C LYS A 247 46.46 -13.27 -11.93
N GLY A 248 46.96 -14.21 -12.73
CA GLY A 248 46.61 -14.30 -14.15
C GLY A 248 45.13 -14.63 -14.39
N LEU A 249 44.68 -14.55 -15.64
CA LEU A 249 43.28 -14.76 -16.05
C LEU A 249 42.65 -16.06 -15.53
N ILE A 250 43.33 -17.19 -15.71
CA ILE A 250 42.83 -18.52 -15.34
C ILE A 250 42.71 -18.64 -13.81
N GLU A 251 43.72 -18.16 -13.10
CA GLU A 251 43.75 -18.21 -11.64
C GLU A 251 42.68 -17.29 -11.03
N SER A 252 42.51 -16.09 -11.60
CA SER A 252 41.44 -15.17 -11.23
C SER A 252 40.06 -15.78 -11.47
N SER A 253 39.85 -16.46 -12.60
CA SER A 253 38.60 -17.16 -12.89
C SER A 253 38.30 -18.26 -11.85
N LEU A 254 39.29 -19.10 -11.54
CA LEU A 254 39.14 -20.18 -10.55
C LEU A 254 38.89 -19.64 -9.14
N TYR A 255 39.52 -18.51 -8.78
CA TYR A 255 39.29 -17.84 -7.51
C TYR A 255 37.87 -17.28 -7.43
N CYS A 256 37.42 -16.57 -8.46
CA CYS A 256 36.11 -15.93 -8.48
C CYS A 256 34.94 -16.92 -8.46
N GLN A 257 35.11 -18.12 -9.01
CA GLN A 257 34.11 -19.19 -8.87
C GLN A 257 33.87 -19.61 -7.40
N LYS A 258 34.86 -19.44 -6.53
CA LYS A 258 34.79 -19.80 -5.10
C LYS A 258 34.54 -18.61 -4.18
N SER A 259 34.50 -17.39 -4.72
CA SER A 259 34.27 -16.17 -3.94
C SER A 259 32.85 -16.10 -3.39
N GLN A 260 32.68 -15.45 -2.23
CA GLN A 260 31.36 -15.19 -1.65
C GLN A 260 30.51 -14.27 -2.52
N ASN A 261 31.14 -13.43 -3.35
CA ASN A 261 30.47 -12.55 -4.30
C ASN A 261 31.08 -12.72 -5.70
N PRO A 262 30.70 -13.80 -6.41
CA PRO A 262 31.35 -14.18 -7.67
C PRO A 262 31.20 -13.10 -8.73
N ASP A 263 30.03 -12.45 -8.83
CA ASP A 263 29.77 -11.39 -9.81
C ASP A 263 30.69 -10.17 -9.61
N LEU A 264 30.86 -9.72 -8.35
CA LEU A 264 31.79 -8.63 -8.02
C LEU A 264 33.25 -9.03 -8.29
N CYS A 265 33.61 -10.28 -7.95
CA CYS A 265 34.95 -10.81 -8.21
C CYS A 265 35.27 -10.86 -9.71
N PHE A 266 34.39 -11.44 -10.53
CA PHE A 266 34.58 -11.49 -11.98
C PHE A 266 34.66 -10.10 -12.59
N TYR A 267 33.84 -9.16 -12.12
CA TYR A 267 33.91 -7.76 -12.54
C TYR A 267 35.29 -7.15 -12.24
N ILE A 268 35.80 -7.29 -11.01
CA ILE A 268 37.10 -6.74 -10.62
C ILE A 268 38.25 -7.43 -11.38
N ALA A 269 38.23 -8.76 -11.47
CA ALA A 269 39.23 -9.53 -12.20
C ALA A 269 39.33 -9.10 -13.67
N ALA A 270 38.18 -8.86 -14.32
CA ALA A 270 38.13 -8.37 -15.69
C ALA A 270 38.70 -6.95 -15.81
N GLN A 271 38.45 -6.07 -14.85
CA GLN A 271 39.03 -4.72 -14.83
C GLN A 271 40.55 -4.72 -14.62
N LEU A 272 41.07 -5.59 -13.74
CA LEU A 272 42.50 -5.70 -13.47
C LEU A 272 43.26 -6.28 -14.67
N ASN A 273 42.64 -7.20 -15.42
CA ASN A 273 43.23 -7.83 -16.61
C ASN A 273 42.74 -7.19 -17.92
N LYS A 274 42.18 -5.98 -17.90
CA LYS A 274 41.50 -5.37 -19.07
C LYS A 274 42.38 -5.23 -20.32
N GLU A 275 43.70 -5.19 -20.15
CA GLU A 275 44.68 -5.10 -21.23
C GLU A 275 44.87 -6.45 -21.96
N ASP A 276 44.49 -7.57 -21.33
CA ASP A 276 44.50 -8.87 -22.00
C ASP A 276 43.30 -8.98 -22.96
N PRO A 277 43.51 -9.36 -24.23
CA PRO A 277 42.43 -9.53 -25.22
C PRO A 277 41.34 -10.52 -24.78
N ASN A 278 41.70 -11.50 -23.94
CA ASN A 278 40.80 -12.53 -23.44
C ASN A 278 40.02 -12.13 -22.18
N SER A 279 40.25 -10.94 -21.61
CA SER A 279 39.57 -10.46 -20.40
C SER A 279 38.04 -10.39 -20.53
N LYS A 280 37.52 -10.23 -21.74
CA LYS A 280 36.07 -10.33 -22.05
C LYS A 280 35.44 -11.65 -21.58
N THR A 281 36.22 -12.72 -21.51
CA THR A 281 35.74 -14.02 -21.04
C THR A 281 35.38 -14.00 -19.55
N LEU A 282 36.06 -13.21 -18.73
CA LEU A 282 35.74 -13.03 -17.31
C LEU A 282 34.39 -12.32 -17.12
N CYS A 283 34.06 -11.33 -17.95
CA CYS A 283 32.76 -10.67 -17.90
C CYS A 283 31.60 -11.64 -18.11
N LYS A 284 31.79 -12.71 -18.90
CA LYS A 284 30.74 -13.74 -19.12
C LYS A 284 30.42 -14.56 -17.86
N GLY A 285 31.29 -14.55 -16.85
CA GLY A 285 31.04 -15.18 -15.56
C GLY A 285 30.02 -14.42 -14.69
N ILE A 286 29.72 -13.16 -15.04
CA ILE A 286 28.85 -12.27 -14.26
C ILE A 286 27.38 -12.56 -14.60
N ARG A 287 26.58 -12.92 -13.58
CA ARG A 287 25.14 -13.19 -13.74
C ARG A 287 24.29 -11.93 -13.61
N PHE A 288 24.71 -10.97 -12.79
CA PHE A 288 23.97 -9.75 -12.58
C PHE A 288 24.08 -8.80 -13.79
N PRO A 289 22.97 -8.44 -14.47
CA PRO A 289 23.02 -7.69 -15.74
C PRO A 289 23.74 -6.34 -15.63
N PHE A 290 23.58 -5.63 -14.52
CA PHE A 290 24.24 -4.35 -14.31
C PHE A 290 25.77 -4.48 -14.36
N TYR A 291 26.33 -5.43 -13.60
CA TYR A 291 27.78 -5.66 -13.60
C TYR A 291 28.26 -6.22 -14.94
N TYR A 292 27.48 -7.08 -15.59
CA TYR A 292 27.82 -7.64 -16.90
C TYR A 292 27.97 -6.54 -17.96
N PHE A 293 26.97 -5.67 -18.10
CA PHE A 293 27.00 -4.60 -19.10
C PHE A 293 28.11 -3.58 -18.83
N ASP A 294 28.31 -3.20 -17.56
CA ASP A 294 29.39 -2.27 -17.21
C ASP A 294 30.77 -2.90 -17.41
N CYS A 295 30.94 -4.19 -17.10
CA CYS A 295 32.16 -4.96 -17.36
C CYS A 295 32.52 -4.96 -18.84
N MET A 296 31.57 -5.38 -19.69
CA MET A 296 31.76 -5.44 -21.14
C MET A 296 32.14 -4.08 -21.70
N LYS A 297 31.41 -3.02 -21.33
CA LYS A 297 31.69 -1.66 -21.80
C LYS A 297 33.09 -1.17 -21.43
N ARG A 298 33.54 -1.41 -20.19
CA ARG A 298 34.83 -0.94 -19.70
C ARG A 298 36.01 -1.72 -20.26
N VAL A 299 35.85 -3.04 -20.42
CA VAL A 299 36.87 -3.90 -21.02
C VAL A 299 36.99 -3.62 -22.52
N GLU A 300 35.88 -3.43 -23.22
CA GLU A 300 35.88 -3.06 -24.64
C GLU A 300 36.52 -1.70 -24.90
N ALA A 301 36.34 -0.73 -23.99
CA ALA A 301 36.96 0.59 -24.13
C ALA A 301 38.47 0.61 -23.91
N ALA A 302 39.06 -0.46 -23.36
CA ALA A 302 40.48 -0.58 -23.06
C ALA A 302 41.27 -1.34 -24.15
N GLN A 303 40.58 -1.93 -25.13
CA GLN A 303 41.14 -2.67 -26.27
C GLN A 303 41.07 -1.83 -27.55
#